data_AF-R9LSU0-F1
#
_entry.id   AF-R9LSU0-F1
#
_cell.length_a   1.000
_cell.length_b   1.000
_cell.length_c   1.000
_cell.angle_alpha   90.00
_cell.angle_beta   90.00
_cell.angle_gamma   90.00
#
_symmetry.space_group_name_H-M   'P 1'
#
loop_
_entity.id
_entity.type
_entity.pdbx_description
1 polymer ?
#
loop_
_entity_poly.entity_id
_entity_poly.type
_entity_poly.pdbx_seq_one_letter_code
_entity_poly.pdbx_strand_id
1 'polypeptide(L)'
;MAVFRRRHIGFIFQNYNLISILNAYENIVLLVQLDGRKEDQSLMEEIVSTLGLQDKLQNLPSNLSGGQQRVSIARAPLTKPEIILADKPTGNLDSRTSEDVLSLLKTTSVKFHQTIVMITYNNAIARLADWVIRIEDGRIKE
;
A
#
# COMPACT_ATOMS: atom_id res chain seq x y z
N MET A 1 -14.84 9.95 -14.19
CA MET A 1 -13.67 10.12 -13.30
C MET A 1 -13.48 8.99 -12.27
N ALA A 2 -14.54 8.39 -11.70
CA ALA A 2 -14.39 7.32 -10.69
C ALA A 2 -13.67 6.05 -11.21
N VAL A 3 -14.04 5.56 -12.40
CA VAL A 3 -13.42 4.38 -13.02
C VAL A 3 -11.93 4.59 -13.32
N PHE A 4 -11.57 5.78 -13.82
CA PHE A 4 -10.17 6.14 -14.08
C PHE A 4 -9.33 6.05 -12.80
N ARG A 5 -9.75 6.73 -11.73
CA ARG A 5 -9.00 6.70 -10.46
C ARG A 5 -8.84 5.28 -9.91
N ARG A 6 -9.90 4.47 -9.97
CA ARG A 6 -9.86 3.07 -9.49
C ARG A 6 -8.85 2.19 -10.23
N ARG A 7 -8.62 2.45 -11.52
CA ARG A 7 -7.76 1.62 -12.38
C ARG A 7 -6.33 2.09 -12.47
N HIS A 8 -6.09 3.40 -12.38
CA HIS A 8 -4.78 4.00 -12.65
C HIS A 8 -4.07 4.50 -11.38
N ILE A 9 -4.79 4.70 -10.27
CA ILE A 9 -4.21 5.29 -9.05
C ILE A 9 -4.50 4.41 -7.83
N GLY A 10 -3.45 3.89 -7.21
CA GLY A 10 -3.48 3.23 -5.91
C GLY A 10 -3.25 4.22 -4.78
N PHE A 11 -3.88 3.98 -3.63
CA PHE A 11 -3.72 4.82 -2.43
C PHE A 11 -3.33 3.98 -1.22
N ILE A 12 -2.35 4.45 -0.47
CA ILE A 12 -2.00 3.95 0.87
C ILE A 12 -2.16 5.12 1.84
N PHE A 13 -3.11 4.98 2.77
CA PHE A 13 -3.47 6.04 3.72
C PHE A 13 -2.87 5.77 5.10
N GLN A 14 -2.54 6.85 5.82
CA GLN A 14 -2.11 6.78 7.22
C GLN A 14 -3.18 6.15 8.15
N ASN A 15 -4.47 6.42 7.91
CA ASN A 15 -5.58 5.96 8.77
C ASN A 15 -6.18 4.61 8.35
N TYR A 16 -5.47 3.81 7.55
CA TYR A 16 -5.86 2.50 7.01
C TYR A 16 -7.09 2.50 6.08
N ASN A 17 -8.16 3.23 6.38
CA ASN A 17 -9.42 3.28 5.62
C ASN A 17 -9.91 1.87 5.23
N LEU A 18 -9.86 0.92 6.17
CA LEU A 18 -10.42 -0.43 5.98
C LEU A 18 -11.93 -0.40 6.20
N ILE A 19 -12.67 -1.22 5.46
CA ILE A 19 -14.10 -1.41 5.65
C ILE A 19 -14.28 -2.43 6.78
N SER A 20 -14.81 -1.97 7.92
CA SER A 20 -14.86 -2.75 9.17
C SER A 20 -15.67 -4.04 9.10
N ILE A 21 -16.65 -4.11 8.17
CA ILE A 21 -17.49 -5.31 7.98
C ILE A 21 -16.85 -6.36 7.07
N LEU A 22 -15.75 -6.01 6.38
CA LEU A 22 -15.03 -6.91 5.49
C LEU A 22 -13.79 -7.46 6.20
N ASN A 23 -13.45 -8.71 5.98
CA ASN A 23 -12.18 -9.28 6.46
C ASN A 23 -10.97 -8.73 5.68
N ALA A 24 -9.76 -9.11 6.09
CA ALA A 24 -8.53 -8.65 5.45
C ALA A 24 -8.46 -9.03 3.96
N TYR A 25 -8.82 -10.26 3.59
CA TYR A 25 -8.85 -10.69 2.19
C TYR A 25 -9.81 -9.82 1.35
N GLU A 26 -11.04 -9.68 1.82
CA GLU A 26 -12.10 -8.91 1.16
C GLU A 26 -11.68 -7.45 1.01
N ASN A 27 -11.07 -6.85 2.04
CA ASN A 27 -10.51 -5.50 1.94
C ASN A 27 -9.45 -5.40 0.84
N ILE A 28 -8.57 -6.41 0.72
CA ILE A 28 -7.47 -6.42 -0.25
C ILE A 28 -8.00 -6.51 -1.70
N VAL A 29 -8.94 -7.41 -1.97
CA VAL A 29 -9.43 -7.69 -3.34
C VAL A 29 -10.56 -6.77 -3.80
N LEU A 30 -11.20 -6.03 -2.89
CA LEU A 30 -12.40 -5.24 -3.13
C LEU A 30 -12.34 -4.38 -4.41
N LEU A 31 -11.24 -3.65 -4.61
CA LEU A 31 -11.12 -2.72 -5.75
C LEU A 31 -11.08 -3.47 -7.09
N VAL A 32 -10.45 -4.65 -7.13
CA VAL A 32 -10.38 -5.50 -8.32
C VAL A 32 -11.77 -6.07 -8.64
N GLN A 33 -12.48 -6.54 -7.62
CA GLN A 33 -13.83 -7.09 -7.75
C GLN A 33 -14.87 -6.03 -8.16
N LEU A 34 -14.77 -4.81 -7.64
CA LEU A 34 -15.62 -3.67 -8.05
C LEU A 34 -15.41 -3.27 -9.52
N ASP A 35 -14.30 -3.65 -10.12
CA ASP A 35 -14.01 -3.51 -11.54
C ASP A 35 -14.53 -4.68 -12.39
N GLY A 36 -15.18 -5.68 -11.79
CA GLY A 36 -15.63 -6.91 -12.44
C GLY A 36 -14.47 -7.83 -12.86
N ARG A 37 -13.28 -7.64 -12.28
CA ARG A 37 -12.09 -8.43 -12.57
C ARG A 37 -11.86 -9.46 -11.46
N LYS A 38 -11.14 -10.52 -11.80
CA LYS A 38 -10.56 -11.45 -10.82
C LYS A 38 -9.17 -10.96 -10.41
N GLU A 39 -8.86 -11.07 -9.14
CA GLU A 39 -7.53 -10.84 -8.59
C GLU A 39 -6.51 -11.81 -9.18
N ASP A 40 -5.29 -11.30 -9.38
CA ASP A 40 -4.14 -12.12 -9.72
C ASP A 40 -3.69 -12.87 -8.48
N GLN A 41 -4.01 -14.16 -8.41
CA GLN A 41 -3.74 -15.00 -7.24
C GLN A 41 -2.24 -15.11 -6.94
N SER A 42 -1.39 -15.16 -7.96
CA SER A 42 0.06 -15.24 -7.76
C SER A 42 0.61 -13.96 -7.12
N LEU A 43 0.15 -12.80 -7.58
CA LEU A 43 0.50 -11.52 -6.97
C LEU A 43 -0.09 -11.39 -5.56
N MET A 44 -1.32 -11.86 -5.35
CA MET A 44 -1.96 -11.85 -4.03
C MET A 44 -1.14 -12.66 -3.02
N GLU A 45 -0.74 -13.88 -3.37
CA GLU A 45 0.10 -14.74 -2.52
C GLU A 45 1.46 -14.09 -2.22
N GLU A 46 2.10 -13.49 -3.22
CA GLU A 46 3.36 -12.75 -3.07
C GLU A 46 3.22 -11.60 -2.05
N ILE A 47 2.23 -10.72 -2.25
CA ILE A 47 1.98 -9.57 -1.36
C ILE A 47 1.68 -10.03 0.07
N VAL A 48 0.77 -11.00 0.22
CA VAL A 48 0.35 -11.51 1.53
C VAL A 48 1.55 -12.15 2.24
N SER A 49 2.40 -12.86 1.50
CA SER A 49 3.59 -13.49 2.06
C SER A 49 4.64 -12.47 2.50
N THR A 50 4.95 -11.48 1.66
CA THR A 50 5.89 -10.40 2.00
C THR A 50 5.43 -9.62 3.23
N LEU A 51 4.12 -9.45 3.41
CA LEU A 51 3.56 -8.71 4.54
C LEU A 51 3.24 -9.58 5.77
N GLY A 52 3.45 -10.90 5.71
CA GLY A 52 3.13 -11.82 6.81
C GLY A 52 1.64 -11.79 7.20
N LEU A 53 0.76 -11.83 6.20
CA LEU A 53 -0.69 -11.72 6.36
C LEU A 53 -1.45 -13.05 6.18
N GLN A 54 -0.75 -14.14 5.87
CA GLN A 54 -1.36 -15.44 5.51
C GLN A 54 -2.40 -15.89 6.54
N ASP A 55 -2.02 -15.94 7.81
CA ASP A 55 -2.87 -16.41 8.91
C ASP A 55 -3.90 -15.36 9.38
N LYS A 56 -3.93 -14.18 8.73
CA LYS A 56 -4.75 -13.04 9.12
C LYS A 56 -5.82 -12.68 8.09
N LEU A 57 -5.85 -13.36 6.94
CA LEU A 57 -6.75 -13.05 5.82
C LEU A 57 -8.23 -13.09 6.19
N GLN A 58 -8.61 -14.00 7.10
CA GLN A 58 -10.01 -14.17 7.55
C GLN A 58 -10.37 -13.26 8.74
N ASN A 59 -9.43 -12.49 9.27
CA ASN A 59 -9.69 -11.64 10.43
C ASN A 59 -10.35 -10.32 9.99
N LEU A 60 -11.34 -9.89 10.77
CA LEU A 60 -11.89 -8.53 10.67
C LEU A 60 -10.85 -7.49 11.11
N PRO A 61 -10.94 -6.24 10.61
CA PRO A 61 -10.02 -5.16 10.97
C PRO A 61 -9.84 -4.95 12.47
N SER A 62 -10.90 -5.13 13.27
CA SER A 62 -10.85 -5.04 14.73
C SER A 62 -9.91 -6.07 15.37
N ASN A 63 -9.67 -7.19 14.71
CA ASN A 63 -8.90 -8.33 15.21
C ASN A 63 -7.46 -8.36 14.63
N LEU A 64 -7.10 -7.37 13.81
CA LEU A 64 -5.76 -7.22 13.24
C LEU A 64 -4.90 -6.35 14.16
N SER A 65 -4.35 -6.91 15.24
CA SER A 65 -3.41 -6.19 16.11
C SER A 65 -2.19 -5.68 15.30
N GLY A 66 -2.16 -4.38 15.01
CA GLY A 66 -1.16 -3.72 14.15
C GLY A 66 -1.16 -4.12 12.67
N GLY A 67 -1.89 -5.18 12.29
CA GLY A 67 -1.94 -5.72 10.92
C GLY A 67 -2.76 -4.88 9.94
N GLN A 68 -3.54 -3.91 10.44
CA GLN A 68 -4.40 -3.04 9.63
C GLN A 68 -3.61 -2.25 8.59
N GLN A 69 -2.43 -1.73 8.95
CA GLN A 69 -1.57 -1.00 8.01
C GLN A 69 -1.08 -1.92 6.89
N ARG A 70 -0.70 -3.15 7.20
CA ARG A 70 -0.24 -4.11 6.19
C ARG A 70 -1.35 -4.47 5.21
N VAL A 71 -2.57 -4.72 5.71
CA VAL A 71 -3.75 -4.92 4.85
C VAL A 71 -4.05 -3.69 4.01
N SER A 72 -3.88 -2.49 4.58
CA SER A 72 -4.11 -1.23 3.87
C SER A 72 -3.17 -1.07 2.67
N ILE A 73 -1.89 -1.43 2.86
CA ILE A 73 -0.82 -1.41 1.86
C ILE A 73 -1.07 -2.46 0.77
N ALA A 74 -1.46 -3.68 1.14
CA ALA A 74 -1.67 -4.80 0.22
C ALA A 74 -2.70 -4.51 -0.90
N ARG A 75 -3.66 -3.60 -0.66
CA ARG A 75 -4.67 -3.17 -1.64
C ARG A 75 -4.09 -2.44 -2.86
N ALA A 76 -3.11 -1.57 -2.62
CA ALA A 76 -2.60 -0.66 -3.65
C ALA A 76 -1.91 -1.37 -4.83
N PRO A 77 -0.98 -2.33 -4.61
CA PRO A 77 -0.31 -3.01 -5.71
C PRO A 77 -1.21 -3.99 -6.47
N LEU A 78 -2.25 -4.55 -5.83
CA LEU A 78 -3.08 -5.61 -6.42
C LEU A 78 -3.91 -5.12 -7.62
N THR A 79 -4.30 -3.84 -7.65
CA THR A 79 -5.01 -3.27 -8.82
C THR A 79 -4.08 -2.99 -10.00
N LYS A 80 -2.77 -3.20 -9.85
CA LYS A 80 -1.70 -2.86 -10.80
C LYS A 80 -1.82 -1.42 -11.36
N PRO A 81 -1.99 -0.40 -10.50
CA PRO A 81 -2.11 0.98 -10.95
C PRO A 81 -0.80 1.48 -11.57
N GLU A 82 -0.89 2.52 -12.40
CA GLU A 82 0.29 3.21 -12.93
C GLU A 82 1.00 4.02 -11.85
N ILE A 83 0.25 4.57 -10.89
CA ILE A 83 0.76 5.40 -9.80
C ILE A 83 0.22 4.90 -8.44
N ILE A 84 1.10 4.79 -7.45
CA ILE A 84 0.73 4.60 -6.03
C ILE A 84 1.05 5.88 -5.26
N LEU A 85 0.04 6.45 -4.61
CA LEU A 85 0.17 7.57 -3.70
C LEU A 85 0.18 7.05 -2.26
N ALA A 86 1.30 7.20 -1.56
CA ALA A 86 1.51 6.65 -0.23
C ALA A 86 1.74 7.76 0.81
N ASP A 87 0.73 8.00 1.65
CA ASP A 87 0.79 8.99 2.72
C ASP A 87 1.27 8.33 4.03
N LYS A 88 2.56 8.52 4.36
CA LYS A 88 3.23 7.97 5.54
C LYS A 88 2.97 6.46 5.73
N PRO A 89 3.26 5.63 4.72
CA PRO A 89 2.90 4.20 4.72
C PRO A 89 3.58 3.38 5.83
N THR A 90 4.61 3.92 6.49
CA THR A 90 5.33 3.25 7.58
C THR A 90 5.13 3.92 8.94
N GLY A 91 4.30 4.95 9.05
CA GLY A 91 4.21 5.78 10.26
C GLY A 91 3.73 5.05 11.52
N ASN A 92 2.96 3.96 11.36
CA ASN A 92 2.39 3.17 12.46
C ASN A 92 3.04 1.78 12.60
N LEU A 93 4.21 1.57 11.98
CA LEU A 93 4.89 0.27 11.91
C LEU A 93 6.20 0.29 12.69
N ASP A 94 6.59 -0.86 13.24
CA ASP A 94 7.95 -1.06 13.76
C ASP A 94 8.98 -1.03 12.61
N SER A 95 10.27 -0.91 12.95
CA SER A 95 11.35 -0.77 11.97
C SER A 95 11.43 -1.94 10.99
N ARG A 96 11.32 -3.17 11.49
CA ARG A 96 11.40 -4.38 10.66
C ARG A 96 10.22 -4.45 9.69
N THR A 97 9.01 -4.23 10.18
CA THR A 97 7.83 -4.20 9.32
C THR A 97 7.89 -3.06 8.30
N SER A 98 8.47 -1.92 8.67
CA SER A 98 8.66 -0.79 7.76
C SER A 98 9.58 -1.15 6.59
N GLU A 99 10.67 -1.89 6.85
CA GLU A 99 11.56 -2.38 5.80
C GLU A 99 10.86 -3.36 4.85
N ASP A 100 10.07 -4.30 5.37
CA ASP A 100 9.28 -5.23 4.55
C ASP A 100 8.33 -4.49 3.60
N VAL A 101 7.66 -3.44 4.09
CA VAL A 101 6.75 -2.59 3.29
C VAL A 101 7.50 -1.83 2.20
N LEU A 102 8.64 -1.23 2.53
CA LEU A 102 9.44 -0.50 1.54
C LEU A 102 10.00 -1.42 0.48
N SER A 103 10.44 -2.61 0.88
CA SER A 103 10.91 -3.67 -0.03
C SER A 103 9.80 -4.12 -0.98
N LEU A 104 8.58 -4.33 -0.46
CA LEU A 104 7.40 -4.64 -1.28
C LEU A 104 7.13 -3.53 -2.29
N LEU A 105 7.05 -2.28 -1.84
CA LEU A 105 6.77 -1.13 -2.71
C LEU A 105 7.84 -0.99 -3.80
N LYS A 106 9.12 -1.10 -3.45
CA LYS A 106 10.22 -1.07 -4.42
C LYS A 106 10.13 -2.21 -5.44
N THR A 107 9.88 -3.43 -4.96
CA THR A 107 9.72 -4.61 -5.83
C THR A 107 8.55 -4.44 -6.79
N THR A 108 7.42 -3.93 -6.29
CA THR A 108 6.23 -3.72 -7.11
C THR A 108 6.46 -2.64 -8.16
N SER A 109 7.14 -1.54 -7.78
CA SER A 109 7.55 -0.49 -8.71
C SER A 109 8.40 -1.04 -9.85
N VAL A 110 9.42 -1.86 -9.55
CA VAL A 110 10.31 -2.43 -10.57
C VAL A 110 9.57 -3.47 -11.43
N LYS A 111 8.83 -4.39 -10.81
CA LYS A 111 8.20 -5.53 -11.49
C LYS A 111 7.01 -5.13 -12.36
N PHE A 112 6.25 -4.13 -11.94
CA PHE A 112 5.01 -3.70 -12.61
C PHE A 112 5.10 -2.29 -13.20
N HIS A 113 6.29 -1.70 -13.24
CA HIS A 113 6.55 -0.35 -13.75
C HIS A 113 5.66 0.74 -13.12
N GLN A 114 5.45 0.63 -11.81
CA GLN A 114 4.59 1.56 -11.08
C GLN A 114 5.40 2.73 -10.55
N THR A 115 4.86 3.94 -10.71
CA THR A 115 5.42 5.13 -10.08
C THR A 115 4.92 5.23 -8.65
N ILE A 116 5.81 5.42 -7.68
CA ILE A 116 5.44 5.57 -6.28
C ILE A 116 5.75 6.99 -5.83
N VAL A 117 4.72 7.70 -5.37
CA VAL A 117 4.86 8.99 -4.73
C VAL A 117 4.59 8.80 -3.25
N MET A 118 5.62 9.02 -2.44
CA MET A 118 5.55 8.79 -0.99
C MET A 118 5.76 10.08 -0.22
N ILE A 119 4.91 10.29 0.79
CA ILE A 119 5.09 11.33 1.80
C ILE A 119 5.68 10.67 3.04
N THR A 120 6.80 11.17 3.53
CA THR A 120 7.47 10.65 4.73
C THR A 120 8.20 11.75 5.49
N TYR A 121 8.31 11.60 6.81
CA TYR A 121 9.19 12.40 7.66
C TYR A 121 10.49 11.65 8.02
N ASN A 122 10.64 10.41 7.55
CA ASN A 122 11.82 9.60 7.79
C ASN A 122 12.86 9.82 6.68
N ASN A 123 13.94 10.53 7.02
CA ASN A 123 15.04 10.81 6.11
C ASN A 123 15.73 9.55 5.55
N ALA A 124 15.78 8.45 6.31
CA ALA A 124 16.36 7.21 5.82
C ALA A 124 15.52 6.61 4.68
N ILE A 125 14.20 6.69 4.78
CA ILE A 125 13.27 6.25 3.73
C ILE A 125 13.38 7.16 2.51
N ALA A 126 13.41 8.48 2.71
CA ALA A 126 13.52 9.44 1.63
C ALA A 126 14.78 9.19 0.76
N ARG A 127 15.92 8.86 1.37
CA ARG A 127 17.17 8.54 0.65
C ARG A 127 17.11 7.29 -0.23
N LEU A 128 16.09 6.44 -0.08
CA LEU A 128 15.90 5.27 -0.93
C LEU A 128 15.15 5.60 -2.23
N ALA A 129 14.54 6.78 -2.33
CA ALA A 129 13.79 7.21 -3.51
C ALA A 129 14.73 7.70 -4.61
N ASP A 130 14.28 7.59 -5.85
CA ASP A 130 15.01 8.12 -7.00
C ASP A 130 15.12 9.65 -6.93
N TRP A 131 14.02 10.31 -6.52
CA TRP A 131 13.95 11.75 -6.29
C TRP A 131 13.36 12.06 -4.92
N VAL A 132 13.87 13.13 -4.31
CA VAL A 132 13.37 13.66 -3.04
C VAL A 132 12.98 15.11 -3.27
N ILE A 133 11.73 15.45 -2.92
CA ILE A 133 11.24 16.82 -2.91
C ILE A 133 10.97 17.20 -1.47
N ARG A 134 11.62 18.26 -0.99
CA ARG A 134 11.39 18.81 0.35
C ARG A 134 10.45 19.99 0.27
N ILE A 135 9.41 19.92 1.09
CA ILE A 135 8.42 20.98 1.25
C ILE A 135 8.54 21.57 2.65
N GLU A 136 8.61 22.90 2.74
CA GLU A 136 8.69 23.65 3.99
C GLU A 136 7.82 24.90 3.86
N ASP A 137 6.96 25.15 4.84
CA ASP A 137 5.98 26.26 4.85
C ASP A 137 5.15 26.37 3.55
N GLY A 138 4.74 25.21 3.01
CA GLY A 138 3.94 25.13 1.78
C GLY A 138 4.70 25.45 0.49
N ARG A 139 6.03 25.55 0.54
CA ARG A 139 6.89 25.83 -0.63
C ARG A 139 7.89 24.70 -0.86
N ILE A 140 8.19 24.41 -2.12
CA ILE A 140 9.27 23.51 -2.50
C ILE A 140 10.60 24.21 -2.20
N LYS A 141 11.49 23.53 -1.47
CA LYS A 141 12.82 24.04 -1.10
C LYS A 141 13.92 23.39 -1.95
N GLU A 142 13.82 22.08 -2.15
CA GLU A 142 14.71 21.23 -2.94
C GLU A 142 13.89 20.09 -3.57
#